data_AF-A0A444M8D9-F1
#
_entry.id   AF-A0A444M8D9-F1
#
_cell.length_a   1.000
_cell.length_b   1.000
_cell.length_c   1.000
_cell.angle_alpha   90.00
_cell.angle_beta   90.00
_cell.angle_gamma   90.00
#
_symmetry.space_group_name_H-M   'P 1'
#
loop_
_entity.id
_entity.type
_entity.pdbx_description
1 polymer ?
#
loop_
_entity_poly.entity_id
_entity_poly.type
_entity_poly.pdbx_seq_one_letter_code
_entity_poly.pdbx_strand_id
1 'polypeptide(L)'
;MEELSFFINSTQRDGTDMREAPTDYVSIAWTRPVNWLRFTDLPRDIDAAAAKSRTIRYQRDLIRRWVQETQGRLVHEEAVMELSPDRATPQAVSVIEALRRQHPSATFLAVAFPRANGWRPHVHLEALLLKGRYHLLDPDSYISAAFSFDPSTHFSDWETQNASHRGQKACHRAEILAAIAALDPMSLTRKAEALNERGFTTHTGKAWTKDNLAKFLSSPAPMRADPAG
;
A
#
# COMPACT_ATOMS: atom_id res chain seq x y z
N MET A 1 -60.31 -58.33 -2.27
CA MET A 1 -59.20 -59.12 -1.70
C MET A 1 -58.00 -58.85 -2.59
N GLU A 2 -57.44 -57.64 -2.50
CA GLU A 2 -56.29 -57.30 -1.62
C GLU A 2 -55.09 -58.22 -1.88
N GLU A 3 -54.11 -57.71 -2.64
CA GLU A 3 -52.70 -57.63 -2.19
C GLU A 3 -51.81 -56.88 -3.20
N LEU A 4 -51.06 -55.90 -2.64
CA LEU A 4 -49.65 -55.56 -2.88
C LEU A 4 -49.14 -55.34 -4.31
N SER A 5 -48.75 -54.09 -4.63
CA SER A 5 -47.33 -53.67 -4.60
C SER A 5 -47.14 -52.27 -5.19
N PHE A 6 -46.90 -51.27 -4.34
CA PHE A 6 -46.21 -50.04 -4.73
C PHE A 6 -44.96 -49.91 -3.86
N PHE A 7 -43.81 -50.03 -4.49
CA PHE A 7 -42.50 -49.78 -3.92
C PHE A 7 -42.43 -48.31 -3.46
N ILE A 8 -42.47 -48.06 -2.15
CA ILE A 8 -41.87 -46.86 -1.55
C ILE A 8 -40.63 -47.35 -0.83
N ASN A 9 -39.51 -47.38 -1.55
CA ASN A 9 -38.23 -47.61 -0.91
C ASN A 9 -37.78 -46.28 -0.28
N SER A 10 -37.79 -46.31 1.06
CA SER A 10 -37.21 -45.35 2.00
C SER A 10 -35.98 -44.64 1.43
N THR A 11 -36.12 -43.33 1.15
CA THR A 11 -34.96 -42.45 1.08
C THR A 11 -34.49 -42.22 2.51
N GLN A 12 -33.58 -43.05 2.98
CA GLN A 12 -32.66 -42.66 4.05
C GLN A 12 -31.95 -41.40 3.56
N ARG A 13 -32.41 -40.24 4.03
CA ARG A 13 -31.62 -39.01 4.00
C ARG A 13 -30.58 -39.18 5.10
N ASP A 14 -29.39 -39.59 4.69
CA ASP A 14 -28.21 -39.54 5.54
C ASP A 14 -27.96 -38.07 5.89
N GLY A 15 -28.20 -37.74 7.16
CA GLY A 15 -28.17 -36.39 7.73
C GLY A 15 -26.76 -35.96 8.08
N THR A 16 -25.83 -36.08 7.14
CA THR A 16 -24.58 -35.32 7.21
C THR A 16 -24.85 -33.89 6.78
N ASP A 17 -25.07 -33.01 7.77
CA ASP A 17 -24.90 -31.55 7.64
C ASP A 17 -23.42 -31.28 7.30
N MET A 18 -23.04 -31.60 6.06
CA MET A 18 -21.78 -31.19 5.44
C MET A 18 -21.89 -29.70 5.15
N ARG A 19 -21.88 -28.87 6.19
CA ARG A 19 -21.52 -27.46 6.00
C ARG A 19 -20.13 -27.49 5.40
N GLU A 20 -20.01 -27.08 4.15
CA GLU A 20 -18.70 -26.89 3.52
C GLU A 20 -17.82 -26.13 4.49
N ALA A 21 -16.61 -26.66 4.72
CA ALA A 21 -15.67 -26.01 5.62
C ALA A 21 -15.48 -24.54 5.17
N PRO A 22 -15.42 -23.57 6.11
CA PRO A 22 -15.22 -22.17 5.77
C PRO A 22 -14.02 -22.00 4.84
N THR A 23 -14.16 -21.20 3.79
CA THR A 23 -13.04 -20.91 2.90
C THR A 23 -11.96 -20.14 3.67
N ASP A 24 -10.71 -20.60 3.55
CA ASP A 24 -9.55 -19.92 4.15
C ASP A 24 -9.06 -18.79 3.25
N TYR A 25 -8.76 -17.66 3.88
CA TYR A 25 -8.31 -16.44 3.22
C TYR A 25 -7.01 -15.91 3.80
N VAL A 26 -6.14 -15.40 2.94
CA VAL A 26 -4.93 -14.64 3.30
C VAL A 26 -5.12 -13.21 2.82
N SER A 27 -5.05 -12.22 3.71
CA SER A 27 -5.17 -10.81 3.32
C SER A 27 -3.80 -10.18 3.06
N ILE A 28 -3.70 -9.41 1.97
CA ILE A 28 -2.53 -8.60 1.63
C ILE A 28 -3.00 -7.14 1.56
N ALA A 29 -2.59 -6.33 2.53
CA ALA A 29 -2.76 -4.89 2.49
C ALA A 29 -1.46 -4.22 2.07
N TRP A 30 -1.54 -3.15 1.28
CA TRP A 30 -0.34 -2.50 0.78
C TRP A 30 -0.40 -0.97 0.79
N THR A 31 0.76 -0.34 0.84
CA THR A 31 0.89 1.12 0.73
C THR A 31 2.24 1.48 0.10
N ARG A 32 2.42 2.75 -0.25
CA ARG A 32 3.67 3.26 -0.83
C ARG A 32 4.40 4.13 0.19
N PRO A 33 5.75 4.16 0.18
CA PRO A 33 6.49 5.07 1.00
C PRO A 33 6.22 6.52 0.58
N VAL A 34 6.23 7.42 1.55
CA VAL A 34 6.11 8.86 1.37
C VAL A 34 7.36 9.48 1.97
N ASN A 35 8.44 9.44 1.19
CA ASN A 35 9.78 9.82 1.66
C ASN A 35 9.84 11.25 2.22
N TRP A 36 9.11 12.19 1.60
CA TRP A 36 9.08 13.59 2.04
C TRP A 36 8.34 13.79 3.37
N LEU A 37 7.53 12.82 3.80
CA LEU A 37 6.94 12.74 5.14
C LEU A 37 7.65 11.75 6.07
N ARG A 38 8.81 11.22 5.66
CA ARG A 38 9.55 10.17 6.40
C ARG A 38 8.74 8.90 6.69
N PHE A 39 7.68 8.66 5.93
CA PHE A 39 6.94 7.41 5.98
C PHE A 39 7.62 6.39 5.06
N THR A 40 8.62 5.68 5.60
CA THR A 40 9.51 4.80 4.79
C THR A 40 9.60 3.38 5.32
N ASP A 41 8.93 3.08 6.42
CA ASP A 41 8.88 1.75 7.03
C ASP A 41 7.45 1.38 7.42
N LEU A 42 7.15 0.09 7.39
CA LEU A 42 5.87 -0.45 7.82
C LEU A 42 6.11 -1.73 8.64
N PRO A 43 5.49 -1.86 9.83
CA PRO A 43 5.40 -3.14 10.52
C PRO A 43 4.76 -4.19 9.62
N ARG A 44 5.18 -5.45 9.74
CA ARG A 44 4.52 -6.56 9.01
C ARG A 44 3.16 -6.91 9.60
N ASP A 45 3.06 -6.84 10.93
CA ASP A 45 1.81 -7.01 11.67
C ASP A 45 0.77 -6.01 11.18
N ILE A 46 -0.39 -6.52 10.76
CA ILE A 46 -1.42 -5.75 10.08
C ILE A 46 -2.03 -4.68 10.99
N ASP A 47 -2.14 -4.95 12.30
CA ASP A 47 -2.76 -4.04 13.25
C ASP A 47 -1.81 -2.89 13.62
N ALA A 48 -0.52 -3.19 13.82
CA ALA A 48 0.51 -2.17 13.98
C ALA A 48 0.70 -1.32 12.70
N ALA A 49 0.59 -1.93 11.52
CA ALA A 49 0.63 -1.21 10.25
C ALA A 49 -0.59 -0.31 10.07
N ALA A 50 -1.78 -0.78 10.44
CA ALA A 50 -3.03 0.00 10.40
C ALA A 50 -3.01 1.20 11.36
N ALA A 51 -2.28 1.10 12.48
CA ALA A 51 -2.05 2.25 13.37
C ALA A 51 -1.18 3.34 12.73
N LYS A 52 -0.28 2.97 11.81
CA LYS A 52 0.62 3.92 11.10
C LYS A 52 0.06 4.41 9.77
N SER A 53 -0.82 3.67 9.11
CA SER A 53 -1.32 3.99 7.76
C SER A 53 -2.83 3.86 7.64
N ARG A 54 -3.49 4.97 7.30
CA ARG A 54 -4.94 5.02 7.04
C ARG A 54 -5.34 4.10 5.88
N THR A 55 -4.51 4.00 4.84
CA THR A 55 -4.76 3.13 3.68
C THR A 55 -4.67 1.65 4.07
N ILE A 56 -3.74 1.27 4.95
CA ILE A 56 -3.65 -0.11 5.46
C ILE A 56 -4.84 -0.43 6.36
N ARG A 57 -5.20 0.49 7.28
CA ARG A 57 -6.39 0.34 8.13
C ARG A 57 -7.64 0.10 7.30
N TYR A 58 -7.83 0.90 6.25
CA TYR A 58 -8.93 0.75 5.31
C TYR A 58 -8.97 -0.63 4.65
N GLN A 59 -7.87 -1.08 4.05
CA GLN A 59 -7.82 -2.38 3.39
C GLN A 59 -8.09 -3.54 4.35
N ARG A 60 -7.47 -3.50 5.54
CA ARG A 60 -7.69 -4.49 6.60
C ARG A 60 -9.17 -4.55 6.99
N ASP A 61 -9.77 -3.39 7.28
CA ASP A 61 -11.14 -3.31 7.77
C ASP A 61 -12.16 -3.73 6.69
N LEU A 62 -11.91 -3.37 5.43
CA LEU A 62 -12.72 -3.80 4.29
C LEU A 62 -12.63 -5.31 4.06
N ILE A 63 -11.42 -5.88 4.06
CA ILE A 63 -11.21 -7.32 3.87
C ILE A 63 -11.82 -8.12 5.03
N ARG A 64 -11.60 -7.70 6.29
CA ARG A 64 -12.19 -8.37 7.46
C ARG A 64 -13.71 -8.37 7.39
N ARG A 65 -14.34 -7.26 7.00
CA ARG A 65 -15.78 -7.18 6.78
C ARG A 65 -16.25 -8.15 5.69
N TRP A 66 -15.59 -8.15 4.54
CA TRP A 66 -15.96 -9.03 3.42
C TRP A 66 -15.84 -10.52 3.79
N VAL A 67 -14.79 -10.91 4.53
CA VAL A 67 -14.63 -12.30 4.99
C VAL A 67 -15.72 -12.69 5.98
N GLN A 68 -16.15 -11.79 6.86
CA GLN A 68 -17.28 -12.04 7.76
C GLN A 68 -18.59 -12.22 6.99
N GLU A 69 -18.85 -11.36 5.99
CA GLU A 69 -20.06 -11.42 5.15
C GLU A 69 -20.12 -12.71 4.31
N THR A 70 -18.97 -13.25 3.90
CA THR A 70 -18.86 -14.51 3.16
C THR A 70 -18.71 -15.74 4.04
N GLN A 71 -18.80 -15.58 5.36
CA GLN A 71 -18.63 -16.65 6.35
C GLN A 71 -17.29 -17.41 6.21
N GLY A 72 -16.26 -16.72 5.75
CA GLY A 72 -14.91 -17.24 5.59
C GLY A 72 -14.08 -17.18 6.86
N ARG A 73 -12.82 -17.63 6.75
CA ARG A 73 -11.81 -17.53 7.82
C ARG A 73 -10.55 -16.85 7.32
N LEU A 74 -10.15 -15.75 7.95
CA LEU A 74 -8.83 -15.16 7.74
C LEU A 74 -7.79 -15.98 8.51
N VAL A 75 -6.90 -16.65 7.78
CA VAL A 75 -5.83 -17.48 8.37
C VAL A 75 -4.49 -16.74 8.47
N HIS A 76 -4.31 -15.67 7.69
CA HIS A 76 -3.14 -14.78 7.77
C HIS A 76 -3.49 -13.39 7.26
N GLU A 77 -2.83 -12.37 7.81
CA GLU A 77 -2.93 -10.99 7.34
C GLU A 77 -1.53 -10.39 7.27
N GLU A 78 -1.18 -9.77 6.14
CA GLU A 78 0.14 -9.21 5.91
C GLU A 78 0.05 -7.78 5.37
N ALA A 79 0.85 -6.88 5.97
CA ALA A 79 1.03 -5.53 5.47
C ALA A 79 2.35 -5.41 4.68
N VAL A 80 2.27 -4.86 3.46
CA VAL A 80 3.42 -4.72 2.56
C VAL A 80 3.61 -3.25 2.17
N MET A 81 4.84 -2.74 2.31
CA MET A 81 5.23 -1.45 1.75
C MET A 81 5.87 -1.66 0.37
N GLU A 82 5.24 -1.16 -0.69
CA GLU A 82 5.79 -1.21 -2.04
C GLU A 82 6.76 -0.05 -2.28
N LEU A 83 8.06 -0.35 -2.26
CA LEU A 83 9.12 0.64 -2.38
C LEU A 83 9.37 1.08 -3.84
N SER A 84 8.88 0.33 -4.83
CA SER A 84 9.12 0.63 -6.25
C SER A 84 7.79 0.87 -7.01
N PRO A 85 7.55 2.08 -7.56
CA PRO A 85 6.38 2.33 -8.40
C PRO A 85 6.32 1.47 -9.66
N ASP A 86 7.48 1.04 -10.15
CA ASP A 86 7.64 0.52 -11.51
C ASP A 86 8.00 -0.98 -11.54
N ARG A 87 8.09 -1.63 -10.37
CA ARG A 87 8.34 -3.07 -10.19
C ARG A 87 7.64 -3.55 -8.91
N ALA A 88 7.10 -4.77 -8.86
CA ALA A 88 6.89 -5.39 -7.55
C ALA A 88 8.27 -5.52 -6.91
N THR A 89 8.44 -4.98 -5.71
CA THR A 89 9.71 -5.16 -5.01
C THR A 89 9.97 -6.66 -4.85
N PRO A 90 11.23 -7.13 -5.04
CA PRO A 90 11.60 -8.51 -4.73
C PRO A 90 11.18 -8.94 -3.32
N GLN A 91 11.07 -7.98 -2.41
CA GLN A 91 10.55 -8.16 -1.06
C GLN A 91 9.06 -8.53 -1.04
N ALA A 92 8.19 -7.76 -1.72
CA ALA A 92 6.76 -8.09 -1.86
C ALA A 92 6.56 -9.47 -2.50
N VAL A 93 7.32 -9.79 -3.56
CA VAL A 93 7.32 -11.11 -4.21
C VAL A 93 7.66 -12.22 -3.20
N SER A 94 8.76 -12.05 -2.46
CA SER A 94 9.25 -13.08 -1.54
C SER A 94 8.26 -13.35 -0.41
N VAL A 95 7.58 -12.31 0.09
CA VAL A 95 6.54 -12.44 1.12
C VAL A 95 5.35 -13.23 0.59
N ILE A 96 4.83 -12.87 -0.58
CA ILE A 96 3.65 -13.53 -1.16
C ILE A 96 3.94 -15.00 -1.49
N GLU A 97 5.11 -15.30 -2.05
CA GLU A 97 5.53 -16.69 -2.34
C GLU A 97 5.77 -17.51 -1.06
N ALA A 98 6.20 -16.88 0.04
CA ALA A 98 6.27 -17.56 1.34
C ALA A 98 4.87 -17.88 1.87
N LEU A 99 3.94 -16.93 1.83
CA LEU A 99 2.56 -17.14 2.26
C LEU A 99 1.83 -18.19 1.44
N ARG A 100 2.06 -18.24 0.11
CA ARG A 100 1.50 -19.29 -0.75
C ARG A 100 1.96 -20.69 -0.36
N ARG A 101 3.24 -20.83 0.04
CA ARG A 101 3.77 -22.11 0.52
C ARG A 101 3.21 -22.49 1.89
N GLN A 102 2.97 -21.51 2.76
CA GLN A 102 2.39 -21.73 4.10
C GLN A 102 0.88 -22.02 4.04
N HIS A 103 0.17 -21.42 3.08
CA HIS A 103 -1.28 -21.52 2.92
C HIS A 103 -1.66 -21.92 1.49
N PRO A 104 -1.29 -23.14 1.03
CA PRO A 104 -1.52 -23.57 -0.35
C PRO A 104 -3.02 -23.72 -0.71
N SER A 105 -3.86 -23.88 0.32
CA SER A 105 -5.32 -24.02 0.18
C SER A 105 -6.08 -22.69 0.19
N ALA A 106 -5.45 -21.58 0.60
CA ALA A 106 -6.14 -20.33 0.86
C ALA A 106 -6.35 -19.49 -0.41
N THR A 107 -7.39 -18.65 -0.39
CA THR A 107 -7.65 -17.61 -1.38
C THR A 107 -7.03 -16.30 -0.91
N PHE A 108 -6.21 -15.67 -1.76
CA PHE A 108 -5.56 -14.40 -1.43
C PHE A 108 -6.49 -13.22 -1.71
N LEU A 109 -6.64 -12.33 -0.74
CA LEU A 109 -7.46 -11.13 -0.81
C LEU A 109 -6.59 -9.88 -0.84
N ALA A 110 -6.92 -8.94 -1.73
CA ALA A 110 -6.34 -7.60 -1.74
C ALA A 110 -7.38 -6.60 -2.25
N VAL A 111 -7.21 -5.32 -1.94
CA VAL A 111 -8.05 -4.26 -2.52
C VAL A 111 -7.42 -3.76 -3.81
N ALA A 112 -8.20 -3.73 -4.88
CA ALA A 112 -7.78 -3.15 -6.14
C ALA A 112 -8.00 -1.63 -6.10
N PHE A 113 -6.97 -0.85 -6.41
CA PHE A 113 -7.12 0.60 -6.65
C PHE A 113 -7.00 0.85 -8.15
N PRO A 114 -8.10 0.71 -8.92
CA PRO A 114 -8.05 0.72 -10.38
C PRO A 114 -7.62 2.08 -10.94
N ARG A 115 -6.93 2.02 -12.09
CA ARG A 115 -6.49 3.20 -12.85
C ARG A 115 -7.64 4.12 -13.28
N ALA A 116 -8.83 3.55 -13.47
CA ALA A 116 -10.01 4.28 -13.91
C ALA A 116 -10.37 5.47 -13.01
N ASN A 117 -9.99 5.41 -11.73
CA ASN A 117 -10.23 6.48 -10.75
C ASN A 117 -9.02 7.41 -10.55
N GLY A 118 -8.06 7.40 -11.49
CA GLY A 118 -6.80 8.15 -11.36
C GLY A 118 -5.80 7.51 -10.39
N TRP A 119 -6.23 6.49 -9.64
CA TRP A 119 -5.36 5.79 -8.68
C TRP A 119 -4.29 4.99 -9.41
N ARG A 120 -3.14 4.81 -8.77
CA ARG A 120 -2.05 4.03 -9.36
C ARG A 120 -2.31 2.53 -9.10
N PRO A 121 -2.68 1.74 -10.13
CA PRO A 121 -2.84 0.30 -9.96
C PRO A 121 -1.51 -0.32 -9.59
N HIS A 122 -1.54 -1.47 -8.93
CA HIS A 122 -0.33 -2.18 -8.54
C HIS A 122 -0.14 -3.40 -9.44
N VAL A 123 0.07 -3.14 -10.73
CA VAL A 123 0.10 -4.16 -11.80
C VAL A 123 0.99 -5.36 -11.49
N HIS A 124 2.09 -5.17 -10.77
CA HIS A 124 2.97 -6.27 -10.39
C HIS A 124 2.50 -7.07 -9.17
N LEU A 125 1.89 -6.43 -8.17
CA LEU A 125 1.28 -7.13 -7.04
C LEU A 125 0.07 -7.92 -7.52
N GLU A 126 -0.76 -7.28 -8.33
CA GLU A 126 -1.87 -7.93 -9.03
C GLU A 126 -1.35 -9.15 -9.79
N ALA A 127 -0.34 -9.00 -10.67
CA ALA A 127 0.24 -10.12 -11.42
C ALA A 127 0.78 -11.27 -10.54
N LEU A 128 1.24 -11.00 -9.31
CA LEU A 128 1.65 -12.05 -8.36
C LEU A 128 0.45 -12.76 -7.75
N LEU A 129 -0.59 -12.01 -7.39
CA LEU A 129 -1.85 -12.56 -6.89
C LEU A 129 -2.53 -13.42 -7.96
N LEU A 130 -2.46 -13.01 -9.24
CA LEU A 130 -3.02 -13.75 -10.39
C LEU A 130 -2.49 -15.18 -10.56
N LYS A 131 -1.33 -15.54 -9.97
CA LYS A 131 -0.72 -16.88 -10.13
C LYS A 131 -1.45 -18.01 -9.37
N GLY A 132 -2.65 -17.79 -8.84
CA GLY A 132 -3.31 -18.76 -7.94
C GLY A 132 -4.75 -18.38 -7.61
N ARG A 133 -5.25 -18.83 -6.46
CA ARG A 133 -6.57 -18.40 -5.95
C ARG A 133 -6.46 -17.00 -5.38
N TYR A 134 -7.12 -16.04 -6.00
CA TYR A 134 -7.17 -14.67 -5.54
C TYR A 134 -8.56 -14.07 -5.76
N HIS A 135 -8.85 -13.03 -4.98
CA HIS A 135 -10.00 -12.17 -5.19
C HIS A 135 -9.60 -10.73 -4.87
N LEU A 136 -9.86 -9.83 -5.82
CA LEU A 136 -9.62 -8.41 -5.64
C LEU A 136 -10.94 -7.76 -5.23
N LEU A 137 -10.93 -7.06 -4.10
CA LEU A 137 -12.07 -6.29 -3.63
C LEU A 137 -12.08 -4.91 -4.30
N ASP A 138 -13.28 -4.46 -4.66
CA ASP A 138 -13.49 -3.09 -5.08
C ASP A 138 -13.26 -2.14 -3.90
N PRO A 139 -12.67 -0.96 -4.14
CA PRO A 139 -12.35 -0.01 -3.10
C PRO A 139 -13.57 0.87 -2.80
N ASP A 140 -14.58 0.25 -2.21
CA ASP A 140 -15.78 0.97 -1.76
C ASP A 140 -15.49 1.81 -0.52
N SER A 141 -16.26 2.88 -0.33
CA SER A 141 -16.20 3.68 0.89
C SER A 141 -16.50 2.81 2.12
N TYR A 142 -15.64 2.92 3.13
CA TYR A 142 -15.78 2.19 4.37
C TYR A 142 -16.22 3.13 5.49
N ILE A 143 -17.25 2.74 6.23
CA ILE A 143 -17.79 3.49 7.37
C ILE A 143 -18.03 2.53 8.54
N SER A 144 -17.51 2.90 9.70
CA SER A 144 -17.73 2.25 11.00
C SER A 144 -17.79 3.31 12.09
N ALA A 145 -18.16 2.92 13.31
CA ALA A 145 -18.19 3.83 14.46
C ALA A 145 -16.82 4.49 14.77
N ALA A 146 -15.71 3.80 14.48
CA ALA A 146 -14.36 4.24 14.83
C ALA A 146 -13.53 4.73 13.64
N PHE A 147 -14.04 4.61 12.41
CA PHE A 147 -13.29 4.87 11.19
C PHE A 147 -14.19 5.10 9.98
N SER A 148 -13.89 6.14 9.22
CA SER A 148 -14.40 6.34 7.86
C SER A 148 -13.26 6.56 6.87
N PHE A 149 -13.46 6.06 5.66
CA PHE A 149 -12.50 6.19 4.57
C PHE A 149 -13.25 6.17 3.24
N ASP A 150 -13.19 7.28 2.52
CA ASP A 150 -13.55 7.37 1.10
C ASP A 150 -12.26 7.36 0.28
N PRO A 151 -11.97 6.30 -0.49
CA PRO A 151 -10.78 6.23 -1.32
C PRO A 151 -10.67 7.39 -2.31
N SER A 152 -11.79 7.87 -2.87
CA SER A 152 -11.80 8.93 -3.88
C SER A 152 -11.34 10.24 -3.27
N THR A 153 -11.94 10.64 -2.13
CA THR A 153 -11.51 11.83 -1.39
C THR A 153 -10.06 11.68 -0.92
N HIS A 154 -9.72 10.55 -0.30
CA HIS A 154 -8.39 10.34 0.27
C HIS A 154 -7.27 10.47 -0.78
N PHE A 155 -7.42 9.82 -1.94
CA PHE A 155 -6.39 9.87 -2.97
C PHE A 155 -6.37 11.21 -3.72
N SER A 156 -7.51 11.87 -3.91
CA SER A 156 -7.57 13.23 -4.47
C SER A 156 -6.84 14.25 -3.58
N ASP A 157 -7.08 14.20 -2.26
CA ASP A 157 -6.36 15.02 -1.28
C ASP A 157 -4.86 14.73 -1.35
N TRP A 158 -4.48 13.46 -1.52
CA TRP A 158 -3.08 13.06 -1.63
C TRP A 158 -2.42 13.56 -2.91
N GLU A 159 -3.13 13.57 -4.04
CA GLU A 159 -2.64 14.14 -5.29
C GLU A 159 -2.42 15.64 -5.15
N THR A 160 -3.36 16.35 -4.52
CA THR A 160 -3.26 17.79 -4.23
C THR A 160 -2.04 18.09 -3.35
N GLN A 161 -1.83 17.33 -2.28
CA GLN A 161 -0.67 17.48 -1.40
C GLN A 161 0.64 17.20 -2.14
N ASN A 162 0.69 16.14 -2.94
CA ASN A 162 1.88 15.84 -3.74
C ASN A 162 2.15 16.90 -4.82
N ALA A 163 1.11 17.49 -5.42
CA ALA A 163 1.25 18.60 -6.36
C ALA A 163 1.80 19.85 -5.68
N SER A 164 1.28 20.20 -4.49
CA SER A 164 1.80 21.28 -3.66
C SER A 164 3.27 21.08 -3.30
N HIS A 165 3.64 19.89 -2.81
CA HIS A 165 5.04 19.55 -2.49
C HIS A 165 5.97 19.68 -3.72
N ARG A 166 5.53 19.20 -4.90
CA ARG A 166 6.28 19.38 -6.15
C ARG A 166 6.45 20.85 -6.52
N GLY A 167 5.43 21.68 -6.31
CA GLY A 167 5.47 23.12 -6.54
C GLY A 167 6.49 23.86 -5.66
N GLN A 168 6.79 23.33 -4.47
CA GLN A 168 7.74 23.93 -3.53
C GLN A 168 9.22 23.69 -3.89
N LYS A 169 9.52 22.94 -4.96
CA LYS A 169 10.90 22.58 -5.34
C LYS A 169 11.80 23.80 -5.55
N ALA A 170 11.28 24.88 -6.14
CA ALA A 170 12.03 26.12 -6.36
C ALA A 170 12.35 26.84 -5.03
N CYS A 171 11.35 26.97 -4.14
CA CYS A 171 11.53 27.58 -2.82
C CYS A 171 12.52 26.78 -1.97
N HIS A 172 12.37 25.46 -1.92
CA HIS A 172 13.29 24.57 -1.23
C HIS A 172 14.72 24.69 -1.78
N ARG A 173 14.88 24.78 -3.10
CA ARG A 173 16.22 25.00 -3.69
C ARG A 173 16.83 26.32 -3.22
N ALA A 174 16.06 27.41 -3.23
CA ALA A 174 16.54 28.72 -2.80
C ALA A 174 16.98 28.72 -1.33
N GLU A 175 16.19 28.09 -0.46
CA GLU A 175 16.50 27.91 0.96
C GLU A 175 17.81 27.16 1.17
N ILE A 176 17.99 26.01 0.51
CA ILE A 176 19.21 25.21 0.61
C ILE A 176 20.43 25.98 0.08
N LEU A 177 20.30 26.72 -1.02
CA LEU A 177 21.39 27.55 -1.55
C LEU A 177 21.80 28.65 -0.57
N ALA A 178 20.83 29.30 0.10
CA ALA A 178 21.11 30.29 1.13
C ALA A 178 21.84 29.67 2.34
N ALA A 179 21.40 28.49 2.79
CA ALA A 179 22.06 27.76 3.87
C ALA A 179 23.50 27.35 3.50
N ILE A 180 23.76 26.96 2.25
CA ILE A 180 25.10 26.61 1.75
C ILE A 180 26.03 27.84 1.71
N ALA A 181 25.53 29.00 1.29
CA ALA A 181 26.32 30.23 1.25
C ALA A 181 26.79 30.65 2.65
N ALA A 182 25.98 30.42 3.69
CA ALA A 182 26.35 30.68 5.08
C ALA A 182 27.40 29.69 5.64
N LEU A 183 27.80 28.68 4.87
CA LEU A 183 28.78 27.66 5.26
C LEU A 183 30.11 27.81 4.50
N ASP A 184 30.30 28.85 3.69
CA ASP A 184 31.59 29.08 3.04
C ASP A 184 32.67 29.51 4.05
N PRO A 185 33.95 29.10 3.85
CA PRO A 185 34.50 28.35 2.71
C PRO A 185 34.58 26.83 2.92
N MET A 186 33.68 26.22 3.70
CA MET A 186 33.77 24.80 4.05
C MET A 186 33.77 23.87 2.82
N SER A 187 34.44 22.73 2.95
CA SER A 187 34.39 21.67 1.93
C SER A 187 32.97 21.10 1.78
N LEU A 188 32.68 20.48 0.62
CA LEU A 188 31.37 19.88 0.35
C LEU A 188 30.97 18.81 1.37
N THR A 189 31.93 18.02 1.88
CA THR A 189 31.67 17.03 2.93
C THR A 189 31.17 17.71 4.21
N ARG A 190 31.89 18.75 4.67
CA ARG A 190 31.52 19.51 5.88
C ARG A 190 30.20 20.27 5.71
N LYS A 191 29.92 20.80 4.52
CA LYS A 191 28.63 21.41 4.20
C LYS A 191 27.48 20.40 4.31
N ALA A 192 27.65 19.18 3.77
CA ALA A 192 26.63 18.15 3.86
C ALA A 192 26.36 17.74 5.33
N GLU A 193 27.42 17.54 6.13
CA GLU A 193 27.31 17.28 7.57
C GLU A 193 26.55 18.40 8.29
N ALA A 194 26.96 19.66 8.11
CA ALA A 194 26.33 20.81 8.75
C ALA A 194 24.86 21.00 8.34
N LEU A 195 24.51 20.73 7.07
CA LEU A 195 23.12 20.74 6.62
C LEU A 195 22.29 19.68 7.35
N ASN A 196 22.80 18.46 7.48
CA ASN A 196 22.13 17.37 8.17
C ASN A 196 21.96 17.67 9.68
N GLU A 197 22.98 18.23 10.32
CA GLU A 197 22.94 18.64 11.74
C GLU A 197 21.87 19.71 12.00
N ARG A 198 21.66 20.61 11.03
CA ARG A 198 20.60 21.63 11.05
C ARG A 198 19.23 21.11 10.64
N GLY A 199 19.11 19.82 10.32
CA GLY A 199 17.86 19.18 9.93
C GLY A 199 17.44 19.40 8.47
N PHE A 200 18.30 19.99 7.62
CA PHE A 200 18.02 20.11 6.20
C PHE A 200 18.12 18.74 5.51
N THR A 201 17.18 18.47 4.61
CA THR A 201 17.18 17.28 3.75
C THR A 201 17.08 17.70 2.29
N THR A 202 17.29 16.76 1.37
CA THR A 202 16.90 16.96 -0.04
C THR A 202 15.38 17.17 -0.15
N HIS A 203 14.91 17.67 -1.29
CA HIS A 203 13.47 17.81 -1.58
C HIS A 203 12.69 16.48 -1.50
N THR A 204 13.41 15.36 -1.61
CA THR A 204 12.87 14.00 -1.49
C THR A 204 12.99 13.42 -0.08
N GLY A 205 13.48 14.18 0.90
CA GLY A 205 13.61 13.78 2.31
C GLY A 205 14.89 13.02 2.65
N LYS A 206 15.86 12.91 1.72
CA LYS A 206 17.13 12.20 1.97
C LYS A 206 18.13 13.10 2.71
N ALA A 207 18.99 12.48 3.51
CA ALA A 207 20.15 13.17 4.07
C ALA A 207 21.10 13.64 2.96
N TRP A 208 21.77 14.76 3.19
CA TRP A 208 22.81 15.28 2.32
C TRP A 208 24.05 14.40 2.40
N THR A 209 24.60 14.06 1.24
CA THR A 209 25.92 13.46 1.06
C THR A 209 26.74 14.37 0.18
N LYS A 210 28.07 14.23 0.19
CA LYS A 210 28.95 14.95 -0.73
C LYS A 210 28.46 14.85 -2.18
N ASP A 211 28.08 13.64 -2.60
CA ASP A 211 27.71 13.35 -4.00
C ASP A 211 26.36 13.95 -4.39
N ASN A 212 25.34 13.84 -3.53
CA ASN A 212 24.03 14.41 -3.85
C ASN A 212 24.02 15.94 -3.74
N LEU A 213 24.87 16.50 -2.87
CA LEU A 213 25.09 17.95 -2.75
C LEU A 213 25.80 18.49 -3.99
N ALA A 214 26.84 17.81 -4.46
CA ALA A 214 27.52 18.19 -5.71
C ALA A 214 26.55 18.19 -6.90
N LYS A 215 25.73 17.13 -7.04
CA LYS A 215 24.69 17.05 -8.08
C LYS A 215 23.64 18.14 -7.94
N PHE A 216 23.26 18.50 -6.72
CA PHE A 216 22.29 19.57 -6.47
C PHE A 216 22.85 20.93 -6.93
N LEU A 217 24.12 21.20 -6.64
CA LEU A 217 24.79 22.44 -7.04
C LEU A 217 25.01 22.51 -8.56
N SER A 218 25.28 21.38 -9.22
CA SER A 218 25.46 21.31 -10.68
C SER A 218 24.14 21.32 -11.46
N SER A 219 23.01 21.06 -10.81
CA SER A 219 21.70 21.03 -11.47
C SER A 219 21.21 22.46 -11.71
N PRO A 220 20.76 22.83 -12.93
CA PRO A 220 20.15 24.13 -13.17
C PRO A 220 18.88 24.30 -12.31
N ALA A 221 18.53 25.55 -11.99
CA ALA A 221 17.27 25.82 -11.29
C ALA A 221 16.09 25.26 -12.11
N PRO A 222 15.08 24.66 -11.48
CA PRO A 222 13.88 24.29 -12.21
C PRO A 222 13.29 25.57 -12.80
N MET A 223 13.20 25.62 -14.14
CA MET A 223 12.49 26.67 -14.86
C MET A 223 11.09 26.78 -14.23
N ARG A 224 10.66 28.00 -13.87
CA ARG A 224 9.30 28.21 -13.35
C ARG A 224 8.33 27.51 -14.30
N ALA A 225 7.53 26.57 -13.80
CA ALA A 225 6.40 26.10 -14.57
C ALA A 225 5.48 27.31 -14.75
N ASP A 226 5.31 27.76 -15.99
CA ASP A 226 4.33 28.80 -16.31
C ASP A 226 2.95 28.32 -15.86
N PRO A 227 2.20 29.13 -15.09
CA PRO A 227 0.83 28.80 -14.75
C PRO A 227 -0.08 29.23 -15.90
N ALA A 228 -0.06 28.53 -17.04
CA ALA A 228 -1.12 28.58 -18.05
C ALA A 228 -0.87 27.59 -19.20
N GLY A 229 -1.90 26.80 -19.50
CA GLY A 229 -2.02 25.88 -20.63
C GLY A 229 -3.29 25.07 -20.47
#